data_AF-A0A9E2E6K6-F1
#
_entry.id   AF-A0A9E2E6K6-F1
#
_cell.length_a   1.000
_cell.length_b   1.000
_cell.length_c   1.000
_cell.angle_alpha   90.00
_cell.angle_beta   90.00
_cell.angle_gamma   90.00
#
_symmetry.space_group_name_H-M   'P 1'
#
loop_
_entity.id
_entity.type
_entity.pdbx_description
1 polymer ?
#
loop_
_entity_poly.entity_id
_entity_poly.type
_entity_poly.pdbx_seq_one_letter_code
_entity_poly.pdbx_strand_id
1 'polypeptide(L)'
;MIKMIGKFKIQMLVVILMLAAFALQACAQFAVIETDVPQASPAPNDTATWTPRPKEPTAPPTATKTPISNTPTPALAPTQAKETLFSVTGGNLNVRRGPDLAYNYLGVMYDGDEAVAIGRDRKGDWLLIELPSKPGVEGWVTTETEYSTVEGNIRSLPIVEVEEALPAFIRNCTKHTILVQPVEIQLLDKYNEPDNVGHFDVATYQIYDVDISGNVRLEDVSLSEGRTVDIIYDGNGDKSKCE
;
A
#
# COMPACT_ATOMS: atom_id res chain seq x y z
N MET A 1 4.22 14.75 -65.28
CA MET A 1 4.37 15.21 -63.87
C MET A 1 3.23 16.12 -63.37
N ILE A 2 2.02 16.12 -63.94
CA ILE A 2 0.94 17.07 -63.55
C ILE A 2 -0.32 16.40 -62.96
N LYS A 3 -0.40 15.06 -62.92
CA LYS A 3 -1.62 14.33 -62.48
C LYS A 3 -1.64 13.86 -61.00
N MET A 4 -0.56 14.03 -60.24
CA MET A 4 -0.48 13.53 -58.85
C MET A 4 -0.72 14.59 -57.75
N ILE A 5 -0.64 15.90 -58.06
CA ILE A 5 -0.87 16.97 -57.07
C ILE A 5 -2.36 17.11 -56.66
N GLY A 6 -3.30 16.74 -57.52
CA GLY A 6 -4.75 16.92 -57.27
C GLY A 6 -5.36 15.93 -56.28
N LYS A 7 -4.88 14.68 -56.25
CA LYS A 7 -5.42 13.63 -55.37
C LYS A 7 -5.04 13.84 -53.90
N PHE A 8 -3.82 14.34 -53.65
CA PHE A 8 -3.34 14.62 -52.29
C PHE A 8 -4.11 15.76 -51.61
N LYS A 9 -4.46 16.82 -52.35
CA LYS A 9 -5.24 17.95 -51.80
C LYS A 9 -6.68 17.56 -51.47
N ILE A 10 -7.28 16.65 -52.24
CA ILE A 10 -8.66 16.18 -52.01
C ILE A 10 -8.72 15.20 -50.82
N GLN A 11 -7.74 14.30 -50.67
CA GLN A 11 -7.66 13.44 -49.49
C GLN A 11 -7.40 14.21 -48.19
N MET A 12 -6.57 15.25 -48.22
CA MET A 12 -6.30 16.08 -47.05
C MET A 12 -7.52 16.92 -46.62
N LEU A 13 -8.34 17.39 -47.57
CA LEU A 13 -9.56 18.14 -47.28
C LEU A 13 -10.66 17.26 -46.65
N VAL A 14 -10.78 16.00 -47.08
CA VAL A 14 -11.77 15.03 -46.54
C VAL A 14 -11.42 14.59 -45.12
N VAL A 15 -10.13 14.45 -44.79
CA VAL A 15 -9.68 14.08 -43.43
C VAL A 15 -9.91 15.22 -42.44
N ILE A 16 -9.71 16.48 -42.85
CA ILE A 16 -9.96 17.65 -41.99
C ILE A 16 -11.48 17.84 -41.74
N LEU A 17 -12.33 17.55 -42.74
CA LEU A 17 -13.78 17.58 -42.58
C LEU A 17 -14.33 16.44 -41.69
N MET A 18 -13.68 15.27 -41.68
CA MET A 18 -14.00 14.17 -40.76
C MET A 18 -13.58 14.44 -39.31
N LEU A 19 -12.45 15.10 -39.08
CA LEU A 19 -11.97 15.44 -37.73
C LEU A 19 -12.80 16.56 -37.07
N ALA A 20 -13.35 17.50 -37.86
CA ALA A 20 -14.24 18.53 -37.33
C ALA A 20 -15.64 18.00 -36.94
N ALA A 21 -16.08 16.87 -37.49
CA ALA A 21 -17.37 16.26 -37.19
C ALA A 21 -17.38 15.42 -35.89
N PHE A 22 -16.21 15.03 -35.37
CA PHE A 22 -16.10 14.23 -34.14
C PHE A 22 -16.07 15.08 -32.84
N ALA A 23 -15.99 16.41 -32.96
CA ALA A 23 -15.91 17.33 -31.82
C ALA A 23 -17.28 17.83 -31.29
N LEU A 24 -18.41 17.28 -31.75
CA LEU A 24 -19.76 17.76 -31.41
C LEU A 24 -20.68 16.69 -30.77
N GLN A 25 -20.14 15.57 -30.29
CA GLN A 25 -20.92 14.50 -29.64
C GLN A 25 -20.58 14.27 -28.15
N ALA A 26 -20.19 15.31 -27.41
CA ALA A 26 -20.25 15.28 -25.95
C ALA A 26 -21.64 15.74 -25.48
N CYS A 27 -22.67 14.93 -25.76
CA CYS A 27 -24.00 15.12 -25.18
C CYS A 27 -24.03 14.54 -23.76
N ALA A 28 -24.50 15.38 -22.85
CA ALA A 28 -24.69 15.16 -21.43
C ALA A 28 -25.44 13.88 -21.07
N GLN A 29 -24.90 13.11 -20.13
CA GLN A 29 -25.64 12.15 -19.29
C GLN A 29 -25.01 12.10 -17.90
N PHE A 30 -25.40 13.02 -17.02
CA PHE A 30 -25.32 12.80 -15.58
C PHE A 30 -26.72 12.43 -15.11
N ALA A 31 -26.98 11.13 -15.00
CA ALA A 31 -28.15 10.62 -14.29
C ALA A 31 -27.86 10.71 -12.78
N VAL A 32 -28.78 11.37 -12.07
CA VAL A 32 -28.80 11.49 -10.61
C VAL A 32 -29.01 10.09 -10.02
N ILE A 33 -28.06 9.60 -9.22
CA ILE A 33 -28.27 8.41 -8.38
C ILE A 33 -28.85 8.92 -7.06
N GLU A 34 -30.15 8.71 -6.88
CA GLU A 34 -30.84 8.92 -5.62
C GLU A 34 -30.53 7.72 -4.72
N THR A 35 -29.67 7.94 -3.72
CA THR A 35 -29.36 6.97 -2.67
C THR A 35 -30.52 6.90 -1.67
N ASP A 36 -31.32 5.85 -1.79
CA ASP A 36 -32.32 5.45 -0.79
C ASP A 36 -31.58 4.96 0.48
N VAL A 37 -31.91 5.55 1.63
CA VAL A 37 -31.29 5.27 2.92
C VAL A 37 -32.14 4.24 3.66
N PRO A 38 -31.63 3.04 4.01
CA PRO A 38 -32.38 2.12 4.85
C PRO A 38 -32.43 2.64 6.29
N GLN A 39 -33.62 3.03 6.71
CA GLN A 39 -33.96 3.42 8.07
C GLN A 39 -33.84 2.24 9.04
N ALA A 40 -33.10 2.43 10.14
CA ALA A 40 -32.91 1.45 11.19
C ALA A 40 -34.21 1.19 11.99
N SER A 41 -34.51 -0.08 12.24
CA SER A 41 -35.58 -0.53 13.14
C SER A 41 -35.04 -0.70 14.57
N PRO A 42 -35.76 -0.28 15.62
CA PRO A 42 -35.37 -0.54 17.00
C PRO A 42 -35.76 -1.96 17.45
N ALA A 43 -34.90 -2.57 18.27
CA ALA A 43 -35.13 -3.84 18.94
C ALA A 43 -36.08 -3.70 20.13
N PRO A 44 -36.94 -4.68 20.43
CA PRO A 44 -37.62 -4.76 21.71
C PRO A 44 -36.80 -5.59 22.72
N ASN A 45 -36.49 -4.96 23.85
CA ASN A 45 -36.34 -5.63 25.14
C ASN A 45 -37.61 -6.44 25.44
N ASP A 46 -37.47 -7.61 26.08
CA ASP A 46 -38.03 -7.79 27.43
C ASP A 46 -37.84 -9.18 28.03
N THR A 47 -37.29 -9.14 29.26
CA THR A 47 -37.83 -9.77 30.46
C THR A 47 -37.78 -11.30 30.61
N ALA A 48 -36.85 -11.71 31.48
CA ALA A 48 -36.81 -13.02 32.13
C ALA A 48 -38.03 -13.22 33.04
N THR A 49 -38.80 -14.27 32.78
CA THR A 49 -39.91 -14.70 33.64
C THR A 49 -39.60 -16.08 34.21
N TRP A 50 -39.38 -16.15 35.53
CA TRP A 50 -39.23 -17.40 36.27
C TRP A 50 -40.59 -18.08 36.46
N THR A 51 -40.66 -19.38 36.18
CA THR A 51 -41.83 -20.23 36.50
C THR A 51 -41.32 -21.54 37.13
N PRO A 52 -41.98 -22.10 38.16
CA PRO A 52 -41.41 -23.15 38.99
C PRO A 52 -41.57 -24.56 38.37
N ARG A 53 -40.64 -25.44 38.77
CA ARG A 53 -40.46 -26.84 38.36
C ARG A 53 -41.62 -27.77 38.79
N PRO A 54 -42.23 -28.50 37.85
CA PRO A 54 -43.08 -29.67 38.16
C PRO A 54 -42.26 -30.98 38.27
N LYS A 55 -42.76 -31.89 39.10
CA LYS A 55 -42.13 -33.16 39.52
C LYS A 55 -41.97 -34.20 38.40
N GLU A 56 -40.89 -34.95 38.55
CA GLU A 56 -40.41 -36.10 37.79
C GLU A 56 -41.30 -37.35 37.92
N PRO A 57 -41.48 -38.13 36.83
CA PRO A 57 -41.77 -39.56 36.89
C PRO A 57 -40.71 -40.42 36.18
N THR A 58 -40.07 -41.30 36.97
CA THR A 58 -39.80 -42.74 36.78
C THR A 58 -39.29 -43.28 35.40
N ALA A 59 -38.04 -43.79 35.39
CA ALA A 59 -37.38 -44.64 34.36
C ALA A 59 -38.02 -46.07 34.24
N PRO A 60 -37.73 -46.99 33.26
CA PRO A 60 -36.52 -47.22 32.41
C PRO A 60 -36.87 -47.71 30.94
N PRO A 61 -36.07 -48.42 30.07
CA PRO A 61 -35.02 -49.44 30.29
C PRO A 61 -33.62 -49.15 29.70
N THR A 62 -32.69 -49.95 30.20
CA THR A 62 -31.24 -50.10 29.97
C THR A 62 -30.77 -50.14 28.51
N ALA A 63 -29.82 -49.26 28.16
CA ALA A 63 -28.99 -49.40 26.97
C ALA A 63 -27.81 -50.35 27.26
N THR A 64 -27.71 -51.42 26.48
CA THR A 64 -26.58 -52.36 26.44
C THR A 64 -25.31 -51.62 26.01
N LYS A 65 -24.28 -51.62 26.84
CA LYS A 65 -22.95 -51.06 26.52
C LYS A 65 -22.24 -51.95 25.50
N THR A 66 -22.07 -51.46 24.28
CA THR A 66 -21.10 -51.99 23.32
C THR A 66 -19.69 -51.62 23.78
N PRO A 67 -18.70 -52.53 23.78
CA PRO A 67 -17.32 -52.18 24.14
C PRO A 67 -16.72 -51.22 23.10
N ILE A 68 -16.22 -50.09 23.57
CA ILE A 68 -15.48 -49.11 22.77
C ILE A 68 -14.09 -49.70 22.55
N SER A 69 -13.71 -49.91 21.29
CA SER A 69 -12.36 -50.33 20.93
C SER A 69 -11.42 -49.13 21.07
N ASN A 70 -10.54 -49.17 22.06
CA ASN A 70 -9.53 -48.13 22.32
C ASN A 70 -8.32 -48.28 21.38
N THR A 71 -8.56 -48.45 20.07
CA THR A 71 -7.48 -48.49 19.10
C THR A 71 -7.04 -47.03 18.85
N PRO A 72 -5.81 -46.63 19.22
CA PRO A 72 -5.32 -45.31 18.89
C PRO A 72 -5.31 -45.18 17.36
N THR A 73 -6.11 -44.26 16.83
CA THR A 73 -5.97 -43.81 15.45
C THR A 73 -4.54 -43.30 15.29
N PRO A 74 -3.75 -43.78 14.32
CA PRO A 74 -2.45 -43.20 14.04
C PRO A 74 -2.64 -41.71 13.78
N ALA A 75 -2.12 -40.87 14.67
CA ALA A 75 -2.03 -39.44 14.42
C ALA A 75 -1.19 -39.28 13.16
N LEU A 76 -1.78 -38.68 12.12
CA LEU A 76 -1.03 -38.30 10.92
C LEU A 76 0.16 -37.48 11.38
N ALA A 77 1.38 -37.97 11.09
CA ALA A 77 2.58 -37.20 11.34
C ALA A 77 2.44 -35.85 10.60
N PRO A 78 2.76 -34.71 11.23
CA PRO A 78 2.72 -33.43 10.54
C PRO A 78 3.64 -33.54 9.31
N THR A 79 3.04 -33.40 8.13
CA THR A 79 3.82 -33.24 6.91
C THR A 79 4.56 -31.91 7.08
N GLN A 80 5.89 -31.94 7.19
CA GLN A 80 6.68 -30.70 7.18
C GLN A 80 6.31 -29.94 5.92
N ALA A 81 5.62 -28.80 6.09
CA ALA A 81 5.38 -27.89 4.98
C ALA A 81 6.77 -27.45 4.48
N LYS A 82 6.98 -27.57 3.16
CA LYS A 82 8.21 -27.06 2.54
C LYS A 82 8.32 -25.57 2.90
N GLU A 83 9.45 -25.17 3.48
CA GLU A 83 9.73 -23.79 3.82
C GLU A 83 9.63 -22.90 2.58
N THR A 84 9.22 -21.65 2.79
CA THR A 84 9.26 -20.62 1.74
C THR A 84 10.55 -19.84 1.92
N LEU A 85 11.45 -19.91 0.94
CA LEU A 85 12.73 -19.22 0.95
C LEU A 85 12.61 -17.92 0.16
N PHE A 86 13.16 -16.84 0.70
CA PHE A 86 13.32 -15.56 0.04
C PHE A 86 14.81 -15.30 -0.17
N SER A 87 15.20 -14.91 -1.38
CA SER A 87 16.58 -14.58 -1.72
C SER A 87 16.65 -13.28 -2.51
N VAL A 88 17.70 -12.51 -2.31
CA VAL A 88 17.98 -11.28 -3.08
C VAL A 88 18.94 -11.58 -4.22
N THR A 89 18.65 -11.08 -5.42
CA THR A 89 19.51 -11.31 -6.60
C THR A 89 19.65 -10.05 -7.45
N GLY A 90 20.88 -9.70 -7.82
CA GLY A 90 21.15 -8.58 -8.75
C GLY A 90 20.97 -7.19 -8.14
N GLY A 91 20.88 -7.06 -6.82
CA GLY A 91 20.66 -5.78 -6.15
C GLY A 91 20.60 -5.90 -4.62
N ASN A 92 20.05 -4.87 -3.97
CA ASN A 92 19.84 -4.84 -2.53
C ASN A 92 18.38 -4.51 -2.25
N LEU A 93 17.85 -5.02 -1.14
CA LEU A 93 16.49 -4.73 -0.70
C LEU A 93 16.47 -4.18 0.73
N ASN A 94 15.72 -3.10 0.91
CA ASN A 94 15.45 -2.57 2.23
C ASN A 94 14.52 -3.52 2.99
N VAL A 95 14.84 -3.75 4.26
CA VAL A 95 13.96 -4.46 5.18
C VAL A 95 13.25 -3.44 6.06
N ARG A 96 11.92 -3.45 6.06
CA ARG A 96 11.07 -2.42 6.69
C ARG A 96 10.35 -2.94 7.93
N ARG A 97 9.89 -2.04 8.80
CA ARG A 97 9.09 -2.45 9.98
C ARG A 97 7.70 -2.97 9.63
N GLY A 98 7.21 -2.70 8.42
CA GLY A 98 5.89 -3.09 7.94
C GLY A 98 5.82 -3.24 6.41
N PRO A 99 4.74 -3.82 5.88
CA PRO A 99 4.60 -4.22 4.48
C PRO A 99 4.16 -3.09 3.54
N ASP A 100 4.88 -1.96 3.55
CA ASP A 100 4.66 -0.81 2.66
C ASP A 100 5.89 0.13 2.64
N LEU A 101 5.97 1.04 1.67
CA LEU A 101 7.03 2.04 1.58
C LEU A 101 6.90 3.16 2.64
N ALA A 102 5.73 3.32 3.25
CA ALA A 102 5.50 4.24 4.36
C ALA A 102 6.22 3.83 5.66
N TYR A 103 6.66 2.58 5.80
CA TYR A 103 7.30 2.07 7.02
C TYR A 103 8.81 2.33 7.06
N ASN A 104 9.34 2.63 8.25
CA ASN A 104 10.77 2.84 8.48
C ASN A 104 11.64 1.63 8.14
N TYR A 105 12.89 1.90 7.77
CA TYR A 105 13.93 0.91 7.54
C TYR A 105 14.45 0.29 8.85
N LEU A 106 14.59 -1.03 8.88
CA LEU A 106 15.26 -1.80 9.95
C LEU A 106 16.66 -2.26 9.54
N GLY A 107 16.86 -2.45 8.23
CA GLY A 107 18.12 -2.92 7.66
C GLY A 107 18.03 -3.09 6.15
N VAL A 108 18.99 -3.82 5.62
CA VAL A 108 19.14 -4.13 4.19
C VAL A 108 19.50 -5.60 4.07
N MET A 109 18.93 -6.28 3.08
CA MET A 109 19.43 -7.53 2.53
C MET A 109 20.23 -7.23 1.26
N TYR A 110 21.42 -7.78 1.17
CA TYR A 110 22.34 -7.60 0.04
C TYR A 110 22.18 -8.73 -0.99
N ASP A 111 22.75 -8.52 -2.18
CA ASP A 111 22.80 -9.54 -3.23
C ASP A 111 23.36 -10.88 -2.69
N GLY A 112 22.61 -11.95 -2.91
CA GLY A 112 22.93 -13.29 -2.42
C GLY A 112 22.48 -13.59 -0.99
N ASP A 113 21.93 -12.64 -0.24
CA ASP A 113 21.33 -12.92 1.07
C ASP A 113 20.07 -13.75 0.89
N GLU A 114 19.88 -14.71 1.80
CA GLU A 114 18.69 -15.57 1.87
C GLU A 114 18.09 -15.55 3.27
N ALA A 115 16.77 -15.68 3.35
CA ALA A 115 16.03 -15.81 4.60
C ALA A 115 14.80 -16.69 4.42
N VAL A 116 14.44 -17.44 5.46
CA VAL A 116 13.15 -18.16 5.49
C VAL A 116 12.04 -17.15 5.75
N ALA A 117 11.03 -17.13 4.87
CA ALA A 117 9.83 -16.36 5.07
C ALA A 117 8.95 -17.04 6.12
N ILE A 118 8.60 -16.29 7.17
CA ILE A 118 7.83 -16.77 8.33
C ILE A 118 6.41 -16.20 8.37
N GLY A 119 6.12 -15.21 7.54
CA GLY A 119 4.81 -14.58 7.43
C GLY A 119 4.68 -13.78 6.14
N ARG A 120 3.48 -13.26 5.90
CA ARG A 120 3.19 -12.42 4.75
C ARG A 120 2.11 -11.39 5.06
N ASP A 121 1.98 -10.40 4.19
CA ASP A 121 0.83 -9.53 4.20
C ASP A 121 -0.39 -10.24 3.56
N ARG A 122 -1.56 -9.58 3.59
CA ARG A 122 -2.80 -10.16 3.05
C ARG A 122 -2.67 -10.51 1.57
N LYS A 123 -2.00 -9.66 0.77
CA LYS A 123 -1.85 -9.86 -0.67
C LYS A 123 -0.70 -10.81 -1.01
N GLY A 124 0.31 -10.91 -0.16
CA GLY A 124 1.53 -11.69 -0.40
C GLY A 124 2.60 -10.91 -1.17
N ASP A 125 2.46 -9.59 -1.24
CA ASP A 125 3.36 -8.64 -1.91
C ASP A 125 4.56 -8.30 -0.99
N TRP A 126 4.44 -8.65 0.31
CA TRP A 126 5.47 -8.52 1.31
C TRP A 126 5.58 -9.79 2.17
N LEU A 127 6.80 -10.18 2.48
CA LEU A 127 7.14 -11.30 3.35
C LEU A 127 7.81 -10.81 4.62
N LEU A 128 7.45 -11.42 5.74
CA LEU A 128 8.14 -11.26 7.01
C LEU A 128 9.29 -12.27 7.06
N ILE A 129 10.50 -11.78 7.31
CA ILE A 129 11.73 -12.56 7.44
C ILE A 129 12.48 -12.14 8.71
N GLU A 130 13.29 -13.05 9.27
CA GLU A 130 14.32 -12.66 10.24
C GLU A 130 15.53 -12.11 9.47
N LEU A 131 16.00 -10.91 9.83
CA LEU A 131 17.12 -10.26 9.14
C LEU A 131 18.40 -11.09 9.29
N PRO A 132 19.02 -11.57 8.19
CA PRO A 132 20.25 -12.37 8.28
C PRO A 132 21.41 -11.62 8.96
N SER A 133 21.47 -10.31 8.77
CA SER A 133 22.50 -9.43 9.35
C SER A 133 22.28 -9.12 10.84
N LYS A 134 21.07 -9.37 11.38
CA LYS A 134 20.68 -9.05 12.75
C LYS A 134 19.73 -10.11 13.32
N PRO A 135 20.24 -11.25 13.81
CA PRO A 135 19.42 -12.30 14.41
C PRO A 135 18.53 -11.76 15.54
N GLY A 136 17.28 -12.24 15.58
CA GLY A 136 16.23 -11.79 16.49
C GLY A 136 15.49 -10.52 16.06
N VAL A 137 15.87 -9.90 14.94
CA VAL A 137 15.13 -8.78 14.34
C VAL A 137 14.34 -9.31 13.15
N GLU A 138 13.02 -9.21 13.22
CA GLU A 138 12.12 -9.52 12.11
C GLU A 138 11.78 -8.24 11.33
N GLY A 139 11.58 -8.38 10.03
CA GLY A 139 11.16 -7.27 9.18
C GLY A 139 10.64 -7.71 7.83
N TRP A 140 10.13 -6.73 7.09
CA TRP A 140 9.35 -6.94 5.89
C TRP A 140 10.17 -6.65 4.63
N VAL A 141 10.16 -7.58 3.71
CA VAL A 141 10.76 -7.46 2.36
C VAL A 141 9.67 -7.58 1.32
N THR A 142 9.75 -6.78 0.27
CA THR A 142 8.78 -6.83 -0.83
C THR A 142 9.12 -7.95 -1.80
N THR A 143 8.11 -8.55 -2.42
CA THR A 143 8.25 -9.50 -3.54
C THR A 143 8.14 -8.82 -4.91
N GLU A 144 7.75 -7.54 -4.94
CA GLU A 144 7.34 -6.81 -6.14
C GLU A 144 8.52 -6.11 -6.85
N THR A 145 9.72 -6.67 -6.75
CA THR A 145 10.93 -6.13 -7.39
C THR A 145 11.66 -7.19 -8.20
N GLU A 146 12.43 -6.74 -9.19
CA GLU A 146 13.30 -7.61 -9.97
C GLU A 146 14.42 -8.27 -9.14
N TYR A 147 14.69 -7.77 -7.93
CA TYR A 147 15.70 -8.32 -7.04
C TYR A 147 15.17 -9.42 -6.11
N SER A 148 13.87 -9.69 -6.13
CA SER A 148 13.22 -10.64 -5.22
C SER A 148 13.02 -12.00 -5.88
N THR A 149 13.60 -13.04 -5.28
CA THR A 149 13.33 -14.43 -5.66
C THR A 149 12.63 -15.14 -4.51
N VAL A 150 11.52 -15.81 -4.80
CA VAL A 150 10.77 -16.59 -3.80
C VAL A 150 10.61 -18.03 -4.25
N GLU A 151 11.06 -18.97 -3.43
CA GLU A 151 10.85 -20.40 -3.63
C GLU A 151 9.87 -20.95 -2.58
N GLY A 152 8.84 -21.65 -3.03
CA GLY A 152 7.84 -22.25 -2.14
C GLY A 152 6.45 -21.67 -2.36
N ASN A 153 5.57 -21.84 -1.38
CA ASN A 153 4.17 -21.41 -1.48
C ASN A 153 3.90 -20.26 -0.50
N ILE A 154 4.01 -19.02 -0.97
CA ILE A 154 3.67 -17.81 -0.18
C ILE A 154 2.29 -17.94 0.47
N ARG A 155 1.29 -18.50 -0.20
CA ARG A 155 -0.08 -18.60 0.35
C ARG A 155 -0.20 -19.52 1.56
N SER A 156 0.79 -20.38 1.81
CA SER A 156 0.87 -21.21 3.00
C SER A 156 1.39 -20.46 4.23
N LEU A 157 2.02 -19.30 4.04
CA LEU A 157 2.50 -18.45 5.13
C LEU A 157 1.33 -17.78 5.87
N PRO A 158 1.44 -17.64 7.20
CA PRO A 158 0.45 -16.94 8.00
C PRO A 158 0.41 -15.46 7.61
N ILE A 159 -0.77 -14.86 7.70
CA ILE A 159 -0.94 -13.41 7.54
C ILE A 159 -0.53 -12.75 8.86
N VAL A 160 0.38 -11.79 8.79
CA VAL A 160 0.82 -10.99 9.94
C VAL A 160 0.37 -9.54 9.72
N GLU A 161 -0.29 -8.97 10.72
CA GLU A 161 -0.72 -7.57 10.71
C GLU A 161 0.23 -6.76 11.61
N VAL A 162 0.53 -5.54 11.19
CA VAL A 162 1.37 -4.59 11.93
C VAL A 162 0.60 -3.33 12.23
N GLU A 163 1.02 -2.58 13.25
CA GLU A 163 0.53 -1.24 13.49
C GLU A 163 0.87 -0.33 12.30
N GLU A 164 -0.14 0.39 11.81
CA GLU A 164 -0.05 1.28 10.66
C GLU A 164 1.11 2.28 10.73
N ALA A 165 1.63 2.67 9.56
CA ALA A 165 2.67 3.67 9.47
C ALA A 165 2.16 5.05 9.88
N LEU A 166 3.00 5.82 10.59
CA LEU A 166 2.70 7.24 10.83
C LEU A 166 3.07 8.05 9.58
N PRO A 167 2.19 8.94 9.10
CA PRO A 167 2.43 9.68 7.86
C PRO A 167 3.65 10.61 7.98
N ALA A 168 4.37 10.78 6.87
CA ALA A 168 5.52 11.67 6.77
C ALA A 168 5.26 12.78 5.75
N PHE A 169 5.71 14.00 6.05
CA PHE A 169 5.40 15.18 5.26
C PHE A 169 6.65 15.99 4.92
N ILE A 170 6.62 16.64 3.76
CA ILE A 170 7.50 17.75 3.43
C ILE A 170 6.61 18.98 3.27
N ARG A 171 6.98 20.06 3.95
CA ARG A 171 6.27 21.33 3.89
C ARG A 171 7.18 22.42 3.34
N ASN A 172 6.69 23.11 2.32
CA ASN A 172 7.33 24.29 1.77
C ASN A 172 6.97 25.52 2.60
N CYS A 173 7.98 26.10 3.25
CA CYS A 173 7.84 27.34 4.00
C CYS A 173 8.51 28.52 3.30
N THR A 174 8.96 28.34 2.05
CA THR A 174 9.59 29.37 1.23
C THR A 174 8.55 30.14 0.42
N LYS A 175 8.98 31.21 -0.28
CA LYS A 175 8.12 31.99 -1.18
C LYS A 175 8.17 31.48 -2.63
N HIS A 176 8.94 30.42 -2.88
CA HIS A 176 9.11 29.82 -4.20
C HIS A 176 8.39 28.48 -4.25
N THR A 177 8.04 28.04 -5.44
CA THR A 177 7.61 26.67 -5.68
C THR A 177 8.81 25.73 -5.57
N ILE A 178 8.67 24.65 -4.81
CA ILE A 178 9.71 23.62 -4.72
C ILE A 178 9.26 22.33 -5.39
N LEU A 179 10.19 21.61 -6.01
CA LEU A 179 10.00 20.31 -6.63
C LEU A 179 10.66 19.23 -5.76
N VAL A 180 9.91 18.18 -5.47
CA VAL A 180 10.36 17.00 -4.72
C VAL A 180 10.62 15.85 -5.70
N GLN A 181 11.88 15.48 -5.87
CA GLN A 181 12.31 14.37 -6.72
C GLN A 181 12.65 13.13 -5.88
N PRO A 182 12.43 11.90 -6.41
CA PRO A 182 12.11 11.58 -7.81
C PRO A 182 10.62 11.54 -8.17
N VAL A 183 9.71 11.79 -7.22
CA VAL A 183 8.25 11.68 -7.43
C VAL A 183 7.64 12.84 -8.24
N GLU A 184 8.45 13.85 -8.57
CA GLU A 184 8.08 15.02 -9.38
C GLU A 184 6.89 15.83 -8.84
N ILE A 185 6.72 15.86 -7.52
CA ILE A 185 5.66 16.63 -6.85
C ILE A 185 6.14 18.07 -6.64
N GLN A 186 5.34 19.04 -7.07
CA GLN A 186 5.56 20.45 -6.76
C GLN A 186 4.76 20.85 -5.52
N LEU A 187 5.43 21.45 -4.54
CA LEU A 187 4.81 22.08 -3.38
C LEU A 187 4.82 23.59 -3.62
N LEU A 188 3.63 24.18 -3.64
CA LEU A 188 3.47 25.61 -3.87
C LEU A 188 4.10 26.42 -2.73
N ASP A 189 4.24 27.74 -2.96
CA ASP A 189 4.81 28.62 -1.95
C ASP A 189 3.98 28.61 -0.65
N LYS A 190 4.60 29.09 0.44
CA LYS A 190 4.04 29.05 1.80
C LYS A 190 2.66 29.69 1.99
N TYR A 191 2.19 30.52 1.07
CA TYR A 191 0.87 31.17 1.16
C TYR A 191 -0.25 30.34 0.53
N ASN A 192 0.08 29.21 -0.11
CA ASN A 192 -0.87 28.34 -0.81
C ASN A 192 -1.14 27.07 0.00
N GLU A 193 -1.78 27.20 1.16
CA GLU A 193 -2.24 26.04 1.92
C GLU A 193 -3.55 25.46 1.34
N PRO A 194 -3.71 24.13 1.26
CA PRO A 194 -2.80 23.08 1.76
C PRO A 194 -1.73 22.62 0.75
N ASP A 195 -1.68 23.24 -0.44
CA ASP A 195 -0.84 22.81 -1.57
C ASP A 195 0.68 23.04 -1.36
N ASN A 196 1.07 23.67 -0.24
CA ASN A 196 2.45 23.81 0.22
C ASN A 196 2.94 22.61 1.05
N VAL A 197 2.10 21.59 1.30
CA VAL A 197 2.45 20.38 2.05
C VAL A 197 2.15 19.13 1.24
N GLY A 198 3.10 18.19 1.19
CA GLY A 198 2.90 16.87 0.57
C GLY A 198 3.12 15.73 1.55
N HIS A 199 2.37 14.64 1.35
CA HIS A 199 2.60 13.35 2.01
C HIS A 199 3.51 12.48 1.15
N PHE A 200 4.48 11.82 1.78
CA PHE A 200 5.51 11.06 1.08
C PHE A 200 5.86 9.77 1.83
N ASP A 201 6.33 8.77 1.08
CA ASP A 201 6.86 7.53 1.65
C ASP A 201 8.16 7.77 2.43
N VAL A 202 8.57 6.79 3.22
CA VAL A 202 9.87 6.83 3.90
C VAL A 202 10.97 6.55 2.88
N ALA A 203 11.62 7.63 2.44
CA ALA A 203 12.75 7.65 1.53
C ALA A 203 13.59 8.92 1.70
N THR A 204 14.65 9.03 0.90
CA THR A 204 15.39 10.29 0.74
C THR A 204 14.94 10.96 -0.55
N TYR A 205 14.57 12.23 -0.44
CA TYR A 205 14.11 13.06 -1.55
C TYR A 205 15.10 14.18 -1.82
N GLN A 206 15.19 14.57 -3.08
CA GLN A 206 15.97 15.73 -3.50
C GLN A 206 15.02 16.91 -3.71
N ILE A 207 15.32 18.04 -3.06
CA ILE A 207 14.49 19.23 -3.12
C ILE A 207 15.12 20.26 -4.05
N TYR A 208 14.32 20.79 -4.96
CA TYR A 208 14.74 21.78 -5.94
C TYR A 208 13.83 23.01 -5.86
N ASP A 209 14.40 24.18 -6.03
CA ASP A 209 13.66 25.41 -6.29
C ASP A 209 13.49 25.57 -7.80
N VAL A 210 12.25 25.63 -8.27
CA VAL A 210 11.92 25.70 -9.70
C VAL A 210 11.61 27.11 -10.19
N ASP A 211 11.52 28.09 -9.29
CA ASP A 211 11.30 29.50 -9.66
C ASP A 211 12.63 30.19 -10.06
N ILE A 212 13.76 29.52 -9.83
CA ILE A 212 15.09 29.99 -10.22
C ILE A 212 15.58 29.24 -11.46
N SER A 213 16.13 30.00 -12.42
CA SER A 213 16.70 29.47 -13.65
C SER A 213 17.72 28.36 -13.38
N GLY A 214 17.47 27.18 -13.94
CA GLY A 214 18.34 26.01 -13.81
C GLY A 214 17.93 25.03 -12.71
N ASN A 215 16.78 25.25 -12.05
CA ASN A 215 16.23 24.42 -10.98
C ASN A 215 17.27 24.16 -9.88
N VAL A 216 17.42 25.12 -8.96
CA VAL A 216 18.49 25.07 -7.96
C VAL A 216 18.21 23.96 -6.94
N ARG A 217 19.13 23.01 -6.81
CA ARG A 217 19.05 21.98 -5.77
C ARG A 217 19.30 22.60 -4.39
N LEU A 218 18.36 22.40 -3.47
CA LEU A 218 18.38 22.95 -2.12
C LEU A 218 19.03 21.99 -1.12
N GLU A 219 18.41 20.83 -0.91
CA GLU A 219 18.84 19.86 0.09
C GLU A 219 18.36 18.43 -0.23
N ASP A 220 18.93 17.46 0.47
CA ASP A 220 18.42 16.09 0.54
C ASP A 220 17.61 15.92 1.83
N VAL A 221 16.36 15.51 1.70
CA VAL A 221 15.45 15.28 2.81
C VAL A 221 15.26 13.78 3.01
N SER A 222 15.80 13.24 4.11
CA SER A 222 15.48 11.90 4.57
C SER A 222 14.25 11.91 5.47
N LEU A 223 13.16 11.31 5.01
CA LEU A 223 11.94 11.15 5.79
C LEU A 223 11.96 9.89 6.64
N SER A 224 11.17 9.94 7.70
CA SER A 224 10.87 8.83 8.61
C SER A 224 9.43 8.97 9.06
N GLU A 225 8.83 7.89 9.52
CA GLU A 225 7.44 7.88 9.99
C GLU A 225 7.14 8.97 11.02
N GLY A 226 5.99 9.62 10.86
CA GLY A 226 5.51 10.67 11.77
C GLY A 226 6.29 11.97 11.71
N ARG A 227 7.24 12.12 10.78
CA ARG A 227 8.08 13.31 10.65
C ARG A 227 7.54 14.27 9.60
N THR A 228 7.47 15.54 9.96
CA THR A 228 7.35 16.64 9.00
C THR A 228 8.70 17.32 8.87
N VAL A 229 9.16 17.57 7.64
CA VAL A 229 10.37 18.35 7.33
C VAL A 229 9.97 19.65 6.66
N ASP A 230 10.41 20.77 7.24
CA ASP A 230 10.13 22.11 6.76
C ASP A 230 11.29 22.62 5.90
N ILE A 231 10.99 22.98 4.64
CA ILE A 231 11.94 23.64 3.74
C ILE A 231 11.86 25.13 3.98
N ILE A 232 12.93 25.71 4.53
CA ILE A 232 12.95 27.09 5.01
C ILE A 232 13.93 28.00 4.26
N TYR A 233 14.73 27.46 3.36
CA TYR A 233 15.63 28.23 2.49
C TYR A 233 15.21 28.03 1.04
N ASP A 234 15.06 29.12 0.29
CA ASP A 234 14.91 29.06 -1.17
C ASP A 234 16.29 29.01 -1.86
N GLY A 235 16.30 28.91 -3.19
CA GLY A 235 17.54 28.83 -3.96
C GLY A 235 18.28 30.16 -4.11
N ASN A 236 17.69 31.28 -3.66
CA ASN A 236 18.40 32.54 -3.46
C ASN A 236 19.16 32.55 -2.12
N GLY A 237 18.90 31.57 -1.24
CA GLY A 237 19.44 31.49 0.11
C GLY A 237 18.64 32.28 1.14
N ASP A 238 17.47 32.80 0.76
CA ASP A 238 16.61 33.56 1.66
C ASP A 238 15.88 32.61 2.61
N LYS A 239 15.96 32.93 3.90
CA LYS A 239 15.32 32.15 4.96
C LYS A 239 13.90 32.63 5.21
N SER A 240 12.95 31.71 5.24
CA SER A 240 11.55 31.94 5.60
C SER A 240 11.14 31.14 6.85
N LYS A 241 9.96 31.44 7.39
CA LYS A 241 9.31 30.66 8.46
C LYS A 241 7.99 30.14 7.92
N CYS A 242 7.61 28.95 8.37
CA CYS A 242 6.26 28.45 8.24
C CYS A 242 5.33 29.32 9.10
N GLU A 243 4.11 29.56 8.62
CA GLU A 243 3.08 30.30 9.37
C GLU A 243 2.37 29.40 10.39
#